data_AF-A0A838YFT6-F1
#
_entry.id   AF-A0A838YFT6-F1
#
_cell.length_a   1.000
_cell.length_b   1.000
_cell.length_c   1.000
_cell.angle_alpha   90.00
_cell.angle_beta   90.00
_cell.angle_gamma   90.00
#
_symmetry.space_group_name_H-M   'P 1'
#
loop_
_entity.id
_entity.type
_entity.pdbx_description
1 polymer ?
#
loop_
_entity_poly.entity_id
_entity_poly.type
_entity_poly.pdbx_seq_one_letter_code
_entity_poly.pdbx_strand_id
1 'polypeptide(L)'
;FKYIDKSNSKSEKIAMTTPVFMGVDGNEGEMSFVLPKVVASKGAPTPNSEALYINEMNPTIFAAMRFRGKPSKEKEAATKLIKKIKDAGFNISKNAKPIFAYYDPPWIPVFLRKNEVLIQINNIKK
;
A
#
# COMPACT_ATOMS: atom_id res chain seq x y z
N PHE A 1 1.18 -4.57 -14.44
CA PHE A 1 1.96 -3.51 -15.13
C PHE A 1 1.46 -3.13 -16.52
N LYS A 2 0.89 -4.04 -17.35
CA LYS A 2 0.39 -3.66 -18.70
C LYS A 2 -0.58 -2.47 -18.70
N TYR A 3 -1.40 -2.35 -17.66
CA TYR A 3 -2.33 -1.24 -17.47
C TYR A 3 -1.68 0.15 -17.54
N ILE A 4 -0.55 0.36 -16.85
CA ILE A 4 0.15 1.65 -16.85
C ILE A 4 1.00 1.88 -18.10
N ASP A 5 1.29 0.82 -18.86
CA ASP A 5 2.05 0.97 -20.10
C ASP A 5 1.15 1.52 -21.22
N LYS A 6 0.10 0.78 -21.63
CA LYS A 6 -1.00 1.22 -22.53
C LYS A 6 -2.27 0.33 -22.50
N SER A 7 -2.33 -0.71 -21.67
CA SER A 7 -3.44 -1.69 -21.68
C SER A 7 -4.64 -1.21 -20.85
N ASN A 8 -5.19 -0.06 -21.23
CA ASN A 8 -6.36 0.57 -20.63
C ASN A 8 -7.24 1.15 -21.76
N SER A 9 -8.48 1.54 -21.44
CA SER A 9 -9.47 1.97 -22.44
C SER A 9 -9.07 3.20 -23.26
N LYS A 10 -8.10 4.00 -22.78
CA LYS A 10 -7.59 5.19 -23.48
C LYS A 10 -6.26 4.95 -24.19
N SER A 11 -5.69 3.74 -24.12
CA SER A 11 -4.34 3.44 -24.61
C SER A 11 -3.26 4.40 -24.10
N GLU A 12 -3.48 4.98 -22.92
CA GLU A 12 -2.64 6.03 -22.35
C GLU A 12 -1.50 5.43 -21.53
N LYS A 13 -0.32 6.04 -21.62
CA LYS A 13 0.80 5.69 -20.76
C LYS A 13 0.70 6.44 -19.44
N ILE A 14 0.63 5.70 -18.34
CA ILE A 14 0.51 6.24 -16.99
C ILE A 14 1.86 6.12 -16.30
N ALA A 15 2.32 7.20 -15.68
CA ALA A 15 3.56 7.18 -14.91
C ALA A 15 3.45 6.19 -13.74
N MET A 16 4.51 5.40 -13.53
CA MET A 16 4.62 4.54 -12.36
C MET A 16 4.77 5.40 -11.10
N THR A 17 4.14 4.99 -10.01
CA THR A 17 4.27 5.62 -8.70
C THR A 17 4.87 4.65 -7.70
N THR A 18 5.37 5.20 -6.61
CA THR A 18 5.71 4.46 -5.40
C THR A 18 4.94 5.05 -4.21
N PRO A 19 4.63 4.26 -3.18
CA PRO A 19 4.92 2.83 -3.04
C PRO A 19 3.97 1.90 -3.82
N VAL A 20 4.35 0.63 -3.90
CA VAL A 20 3.43 -0.49 -4.20
C VAL A 20 2.94 -1.06 -2.88
N PHE A 21 1.63 -1.22 -2.74
CA PHE A 21 0.99 -1.77 -1.55
C PHE A 21 0.65 -3.25 -1.72
N MET A 22 0.70 -3.99 -0.62
CA MET A 22 0.20 -5.37 -0.51
C MET A 22 -0.77 -5.45 0.66
N GLY A 23 -1.92 -6.11 0.46
CA GLY A 23 -2.89 -6.35 1.54
C GLY A 23 -3.87 -5.21 1.81
N VAL A 24 -4.05 -4.29 0.85
CA VAL A 24 -5.05 -3.20 0.97
C VAL A 24 -6.44 -3.79 1.23
N ASP A 25 -7.21 -3.13 2.10
CA ASP A 25 -8.55 -3.56 2.54
C ASP A 25 -8.61 -5.01 3.09
N GLY A 26 -7.46 -5.55 3.50
CA GLY A 26 -7.33 -6.89 4.05
C GLY A 26 -7.24 -8.02 3.02
N ASN A 27 -7.11 -7.67 1.74
CA ASN A 27 -6.93 -8.61 0.63
C ASN A 27 -5.47 -9.09 0.54
N GLU A 28 -5.14 -10.07 1.38
CA GLU A 28 -3.80 -10.68 1.40
C GLU A 28 -3.43 -11.25 0.03
N GLY A 29 -2.26 -10.89 -0.47
CA GLY A 29 -1.77 -11.32 -1.79
C GLY A 29 -2.14 -10.39 -2.95
N GLU A 30 -3.04 -9.42 -2.74
CA GLU A 30 -3.33 -8.41 -3.77
C GLU A 30 -2.28 -7.29 -3.77
N MET A 31 -1.80 -6.98 -4.97
CA MET A 31 -0.88 -5.89 -5.24
C MET A 31 -1.65 -4.67 -5.72
N SER A 32 -1.44 -3.53 -5.08
CA SER A 32 -2.02 -2.25 -5.44
C SER A 32 -0.92 -1.22 -5.72
N PHE A 33 -1.14 -0.34 -6.69
CA PHE A 33 -0.29 0.83 -6.93
C PHE A 33 -1.16 2.07 -7.05
N VAL A 34 -0.58 3.22 -6.77
CA VAL A 34 -1.31 4.49 -6.75
C VAL A 34 -1.36 5.08 -8.15
N LEU A 35 -2.47 5.71 -8.51
CA LEU A 35 -2.54 6.48 -9.74
C LEU A 35 -2.02 7.90 -9.49
N PRO A 36 -1.22 8.48 -10.41
CA PRO A 36 -0.83 9.88 -10.31
C PRO A 36 -2.05 10.79 -10.19
N LYS A 37 -1.96 11.85 -9.37
CA LYS A 37 -3.06 12.80 -9.13
C LYS A 37 -3.72 13.29 -10.43
N VAL A 38 -2.92 13.61 -11.44
CA VAL A 38 -3.41 14.10 -12.74
C VAL A 38 -4.30 13.07 -13.46
N VAL A 39 -3.98 11.79 -13.35
CA VAL A 39 -4.78 10.70 -13.94
C VAL A 39 -6.07 10.51 -13.16
N ALA A 40 -5.99 10.48 -11.83
CA ALA A 40 -7.16 10.34 -10.97
C ALA A 40 -8.16 11.50 -11.18
N SER A 41 -7.68 12.75 -11.22
CA SER A 41 -8.54 13.94 -11.41
C SER A 41 -9.25 14.00 -12.77
N LYS A 42 -8.75 13.30 -13.79
CA LYS A 42 -9.36 13.23 -15.14
C LYS A 42 -10.29 12.02 -15.33
N GLY A 43 -10.46 11.20 -14.29
CA GLY A 43 -11.09 9.89 -14.39
C GLY A 43 -10.11 8.86 -14.95
N ALA A 44 -9.69 7.95 -14.07
CA ALA A 44 -8.77 6.86 -14.40
C ALA A 44 -9.35 5.98 -15.54
N PRO A 45 -8.56 5.66 -16.57
CA PRO A 45 -9.03 4.81 -17.67
C PRO A 45 -9.30 3.41 -17.15
N THR A 46 -10.41 2.79 -17.57
CA THR A 46 -10.72 1.42 -17.16
C THR A 46 -9.66 0.41 -17.65
N PRO A 47 -9.29 -0.60 -16.84
CA PRO A 47 -8.39 -1.67 -17.29
C PRO A 47 -9.05 -2.52 -18.38
N ASN A 48 -8.26 -2.99 -19.35
CA ASN A 48 -8.75 -3.92 -20.38
C ASN A 48 -8.78 -5.38 -19.89
N SER A 49 -8.20 -5.66 -18.72
CA SER A 49 -8.12 -7.00 -18.14
C SER A 49 -9.06 -7.09 -16.95
N GLU A 50 -9.87 -8.14 -16.91
CA GLU A 50 -10.81 -8.42 -15.81
C GLU A 50 -10.11 -8.76 -14.48
N ALA A 51 -8.81 -9.11 -14.53
CA ALA A 51 -8.00 -9.35 -13.34
C ALA A 51 -7.55 -8.05 -12.63
N LEU A 52 -7.90 -6.89 -13.18
CA LEU A 52 -7.54 -5.59 -12.65
C LEU A 52 -8.81 -4.76 -12.43
N TYR A 53 -8.85 -4.09 -11.30
CA TYR A 53 -9.92 -3.15 -10.96
C TYR A 53 -9.31 -1.86 -10.40
N ILE A 54 -10.10 -0.80 -10.41
CA ILE A 54 -9.74 0.49 -9.82
C ILE A 54 -10.46 0.58 -8.49
N ASN A 55 -9.71 0.84 -7.41
CA ASN A 55 -10.25 1.06 -6.08
C ASN A 55 -10.06 2.53 -5.68
N GLU A 56 -11.06 3.11 -5.04
CA GLU A 56 -10.97 4.43 -4.42
C GLU A 56 -10.89 4.27 -2.90
N MET A 57 -9.76 4.71 -2.33
CA MET A 57 -9.51 4.60 -0.90
C MET A 57 -10.00 5.85 -0.17
N ASN A 58 -10.91 5.66 0.78
CA ASN A 58 -11.39 6.74 1.64
C ASN A 58 -10.27 7.32 2.52
N PRO A 59 -10.34 8.61 2.89
CA PRO A 59 -9.38 9.22 3.83
C PRO A 59 -9.27 8.40 5.12
N THR A 60 -8.06 7.88 5.36
CA THR A 60 -7.81 6.90 6.41
C THR A 60 -6.52 7.23 7.14
N ILE A 61 -6.49 7.02 8.46
CA ILE A 61 -5.31 7.26 9.30
C ILE A 61 -4.58 5.93 9.52
N PHE A 62 -3.28 5.94 9.25
CA PHE A 62 -2.40 4.81 9.46
C PHE A 62 -1.29 5.16 10.44
N ALA A 63 -1.01 4.24 11.36
CA ALA A 63 0.29 4.19 12.00
C ALA A 63 1.27 3.48 11.05
N ALA A 64 2.45 4.07 10.85
CA ALA A 64 3.45 3.56 9.93
C ALA A 64 4.75 3.22 10.67
N MET A 65 5.41 2.14 10.25
CA MET A 65 6.77 1.84 10.69
C MET A 65 7.63 1.29 9.57
N ARG A 66 8.79 1.91 9.38
CA ARG A 66 9.82 1.41 8.48
C ARG A 66 10.47 0.14 9.02
N PHE A 67 10.70 -0.82 8.13
CA PHE A 67 11.53 -1.98 8.40
C PHE A 67 12.50 -2.22 7.23
N ARG A 68 13.54 -3.03 7.50
CA ARG A 68 14.56 -3.40 6.51
C ARG A 68 14.58 -4.91 6.34
N GLY A 69 15.03 -5.36 5.18
CA GLY A 69 15.31 -6.76 4.92
C GLY A 69 14.25 -7.47 4.07
N LYS A 70 14.29 -8.80 4.14
CA LYS A 70 13.48 -9.71 3.30
C LYS A 70 12.02 -9.77 3.79
N PRO A 71 11.08 -10.26 2.97
CA PRO A 71 9.67 -10.43 3.36
C PRO A 71 9.43 -11.17 4.68
N SER A 72 10.34 -12.07 5.08
CA SER A 72 10.25 -12.74 6.40
C SER A 72 10.25 -11.78 7.60
N LYS A 73 10.68 -10.52 7.43
CA LYS A 73 10.63 -9.47 8.47
C LYS A 73 9.28 -8.76 8.57
N GLU A 74 8.36 -8.99 7.65
CA GLU A 74 7.03 -8.36 7.62
C GLU A 74 6.22 -8.68 8.87
N LYS A 75 6.14 -9.96 9.25
CA LYS A 75 5.40 -10.40 10.44
C LYS A 75 5.99 -9.84 11.74
N GLU A 76 7.32 -9.76 11.82
CA GLU A 76 8.04 -9.17 12.95
C GLU A 76 7.74 -7.66 13.04
N ALA A 77 7.82 -6.96 11.91
CA ALA A 77 7.53 -5.53 11.83
C ALA A 77 6.07 -5.22 12.20
N ALA A 78 5.10 -5.99 11.69
CA ALA A 78 3.69 -5.84 12.01
C ALA A 78 3.43 -6.03 13.52
N THR A 79 3.94 -7.12 14.10
CA THR A 79 3.82 -7.39 15.55
C THR A 79 4.40 -6.26 16.39
N LYS A 80 5.58 -5.76 16.00
CA LYS A 80 6.26 -4.66 16.70
C LYS A 80 5.51 -3.34 16.56
N LEU A 81 4.92 -3.05 15.40
CA LEU A 81 4.09 -1.86 15.19
C LEU A 81 2.81 -1.94 16.04
N ILE A 82 2.11 -3.08 16.06
CA ILE A 82 0.93 -3.29 16.92
C ILE A 82 1.24 -2.98 18.38
N LYS A 83 2.38 -3.49 18.88
CA LYS A 83 2.83 -3.20 20.24
C LYS A 83 3.03 -1.70 20.46
N LYS A 84 3.76 -1.02 19.57
CA LYS A 84 4.00 0.42 19.66
C LYS A 84 2.72 1.27 19.62
N ILE A 85 1.75 0.89 18.80
CA ILE A 85 0.44 1.57 18.73
C ILE A 85 -0.25 1.50 20.09
N LYS A 86 -0.29 0.31 20.70
CA LYS A 86 -0.89 0.07 22.01
C LYS A 86 -0.14 0.82 23.13
N ASP A 87 1.19 0.73 23.14
CA ASP A 87 2.04 1.41 24.13
C ASP A 87 1.88 2.95 24.05
N ALA A 88 1.60 3.48 22.87
CA ALA A 88 1.31 4.91 22.66
C ALA A 88 -0.15 5.31 22.94
N GLY A 89 -1.01 4.38 23.37
CA GLY A 89 -2.41 4.64 23.73
C GLY A 89 -3.38 4.78 22.55
N PHE A 90 -2.96 4.45 21.33
CA PHE A 90 -3.82 4.48 20.16
C PHE A 90 -4.63 3.18 20.00
N ASN A 91 -5.82 3.30 19.44
CA ASN A 91 -6.68 2.16 19.14
C ASN A 91 -6.54 1.75 17.67
N ILE A 92 -6.28 0.46 17.44
CA ILE A 92 -6.28 -0.14 16.10
C ILE A 92 -7.74 -0.27 15.63
N SER A 93 -8.01 0.07 14.37
CA SER A 93 -9.36 -0.03 13.81
C SER A 93 -9.84 -1.49 13.81
N LYS A 94 -11.16 -1.69 13.94
CA LYS A 94 -11.76 -3.03 13.92
C LYS A 94 -11.42 -3.72 12.59
N ASN A 95 -10.93 -4.95 12.65
CA ASN A 95 -10.50 -5.75 11.49
C ASN A 95 -9.31 -5.17 10.70
N ALA A 96 -8.57 -4.19 11.24
CA ALA A 96 -7.38 -3.67 10.58
C ALA A 96 -6.34 -4.78 10.40
N LYS A 97 -5.99 -5.05 9.14
CA LYS A 97 -4.86 -5.91 8.78
C LYS A 97 -3.63 -5.06 8.43
N PRO A 98 -2.41 -5.59 8.61
CA PRO A 98 -1.21 -4.92 8.14
C PRO A 98 -1.21 -4.76 6.61
N ILE A 99 -0.88 -3.55 6.15
CA ILE A 99 -0.61 -3.24 4.75
C ILE A 99 0.89 -3.03 4.61
N PHE A 100 1.52 -3.63 3.60
CA PHE A 100 2.95 -3.45 3.35
C PHE A 100 3.16 -2.53 2.15
N ALA A 101 4.04 -1.54 2.32
CA ALA A 101 4.39 -0.56 1.31
C ALA A 101 5.86 -0.74 0.89
N TYR A 102 6.08 -1.01 -0.40
CA TYR A 102 7.40 -1.22 -0.99
C TYR A 102 7.73 -0.06 -1.92
N TYR A 103 8.84 0.62 -1.64
CA TYR A 103 9.24 1.82 -2.37
C TYR A 103 10.32 1.53 -3.40
N ASP A 104 11.14 0.51 -3.13
CA ASP A 104 12.32 0.24 -3.93
C ASP A 104 12.05 -0.82 -5.00
N PRO A 105 12.65 -0.64 -6.19
CA PRO A 105 12.56 -1.59 -7.28
C PRO A 105 13.35 -2.88 -7.02
N PRO A 106 13.11 -3.95 -7.80
CA PRO A 106 13.68 -5.28 -7.54
C PRO A 106 15.21 -5.35 -7.58
N TRP A 107 15.89 -4.45 -8.30
CA TRP A 107 17.36 -4.41 -8.40
C TRP A 107 18.05 -3.81 -7.17
N ILE A 108 17.32 -3.13 -6.27
CA ILE A 108 17.91 -2.63 -5.02
C ILE A 108 18.16 -3.82 -4.08
N PRO A 109 19.40 -3.98 -3.54
CA PRO A 109 19.71 -5.03 -2.60
C PRO A 109 18.77 -5.02 -1.39
N VAL A 110 18.30 -6.19 -0.96
CA VAL A 110 17.24 -6.34 0.06
C VAL A 110 17.53 -5.66 1.39
N PHE A 111 18.81 -5.50 1.76
CA PHE A 111 19.23 -4.83 2.99
C PHE A 111 19.17 -3.29 2.91
N LEU A 112 19.13 -2.73 1.69
CA LEU A 112 18.98 -1.29 1.44
C LEU A 112 17.52 -0.87 1.18
N ARG A 113 16.64 -1.83 0.91
CA ARG A 113 15.23 -1.57 0.63
C ARG A 113 14.54 -0.85 1.79
N LYS A 114 13.72 0.13 1.43
CA LYS A 114 12.78 0.89 2.23
C LYS A 114 11.43 0.20 2.08
N ASN A 115 11.03 -0.46 3.17
CA ASN A 115 9.71 -1.05 3.29
C ASN A 115 9.03 -0.44 4.53
N GLU A 116 7.72 -0.29 4.46
CA GLU A 116 6.92 0.16 5.59
C GLU A 116 5.77 -0.81 5.83
N VAL A 117 5.41 -0.98 7.09
CA VAL A 117 4.16 -1.62 7.50
C VAL A 117 3.23 -0.53 8.01
N LEU A 118 1.98 -0.57 7.55
CA LEU A 118 0.91 0.35 7.88
C LEU A 118 -0.19 -0.42 8.60
N ILE A 119 -0.72 0.14 9.68
CA ILE A 119 -1.87 -0.41 10.39
C ILE A 119 -2.86 0.71 10.62
N GLN A 120 -4.11 0.49 10.21
CA GLN A 120 -5.17 1.47 10.37
C GLN A 120 -5.48 1.69 11.85
N ILE A 121 -5.55 2.96 12.25
CA ILE A 121 -5.89 3.36 13.61
C ILE A 121 -7.10 4.28 13.61
N ASN A 122 -7.85 4.25 14.69
CA ASN A 122 -8.90 5.24 14.95
C ASN A 122 -8.26 6.42 15.67
N ASN A 123 -8.62 7.65 15.25
CA ASN A 123 -8.18 8.85 15.96
C ASN A 123 -8.88 8.90 17.32
N ILE A 124 -8.23 8.41 18.36
CA ILE A 124 -8.70 8.56 19.72
C ILE A 124 -7.51 9.06 20.54
N LYS A 125 -7.30 10.38 20.51
CA LYS A 125 -6.92 11.05 21.74
C LYS A 125 -8.21 11.12 22.56
N LYS A 126 -8.30 10.30 23.61
CA LYS A 126 -9.15 10.64 24.74
C LYS A 126 -8.52 11.83 25.46
#